data_AF-A0A9X3HT42-F1
#
_entry.id   AF-A0A9X3HT42-F1
#
_cell.length_a   1.000
_cell.length_b   1.000
_cell.length_c   1.000
_cell.angle_alpha   90.00
_cell.angle_beta   90.00
_cell.angle_gamma   90.00
#
_symmetry.space_group_name_H-M   'P 1'
#
loop_
_entity.id
_entity.type
_entity.pdbx_description
1 polymer ?
#
loop_
_entity_poly.entity_id
_entity_poly.type
_entity_poly.pdbx_seq_one_letter_code
_entity_poly.pdbx_strand_id
1 'polypeptide(L)'
;MKKILTAMLLLSQSAYADSIEDYYYYQVNQLGAQDTEYTAAVYLRKSNPCIVVEELDSGKKTSFCKMADSGLDLKRDYPSIYPTNFQLVGEKLYFNVAAPWNGQKCSISLLDLSISCDGAGN
;
A
#
# COMPACT_ATOMS: atom_id res chain seq x y z
N MET A 1 -53.30 -9.67 -28.28
CA MET A 1 -52.48 -8.49 -28.62
C MET A 1 -51.19 -8.52 -27.79
N LYS A 2 -50.05 -8.28 -28.45
CA LYS A 2 -48.72 -7.91 -27.95
C LYS A 2 -48.18 -8.63 -26.69
N LYS A 3 -47.40 -9.68 -26.91
CA LYS A 3 -46.25 -10.02 -26.04
C LYS A 3 -45.04 -9.26 -26.61
N ILE A 4 -44.62 -8.18 -25.98
CA ILE A 4 -43.31 -7.56 -26.29
C ILE A 4 -42.32 -8.19 -25.33
N LEU A 5 -41.46 -9.01 -25.91
CA LEU A 5 -40.38 -9.75 -25.25
C LEU A 5 -39.29 -8.74 -24.88
N THR A 6 -39.10 -8.49 -23.59
CA THR A 6 -38.01 -7.67 -23.07
C THR A 6 -36.68 -8.39 -23.31
N ALA A 7 -35.91 -7.93 -24.30
CA ALA A 7 -34.55 -8.40 -24.55
C ALA A 7 -33.62 -7.87 -23.46
N MET A 8 -33.40 -8.67 -22.41
CA MET A 8 -32.42 -8.40 -21.37
C MET A 8 -31.03 -8.74 -21.93
N LEU A 9 -30.36 -7.74 -22.51
CA LEU A 9 -28.96 -7.85 -22.90
C LEU A 9 -28.12 -8.09 -21.64
N LEU A 10 -27.70 -9.33 -21.46
CA LEU A 10 -26.67 -9.74 -20.51
C LEU A 10 -25.35 -9.12 -20.96
N LEU A 11 -25.07 -7.91 -20.50
CA LEU A 11 -23.71 -7.37 -20.50
C LEU A 11 -22.89 -8.23 -19.54
N SER A 12 -22.22 -9.24 -20.07
CA SER A 12 -21.20 -10.01 -19.36
C SER A 12 -20.06 -9.07 -19.03
N GLN A 13 -20.09 -8.45 -17.85
CA GLN A 13 -18.93 -7.72 -17.34
C GLN A 13 -17.84 -8.76 -17.05
N SER A 14 -16.79 -8.75 -17.85
CA SER A 14 -15.56 -9.48 -17.53
C SER A 14 -14.94 -8.83 -16.29
N ALA A 15 -15.13 -9.46 -15.14
CA ALA A 15 -14.40 -9.11 -13.94
C ALA A 15 -12.96 -9.61 -14.10
N TYR A 16 -12.03 -8.70 -14.37
CA TYR A 16 -10.61 -8.98 -14.28
C TYR A 16 -10.21 -8.84 -12.81
N ALA A 17 -9.89 -9.96 -12.16
CA ALA A 17 -9.25 -9.94 -10.86
C ALA A 17 -7.76 -9.69 -11.07
N ASP A 18 -7.20 -8.71 -10.36
CA ASP A 18 -5.73 -8.51 -10.31
C ASP A 18 -5.08 -9.78 -9.71
N SER A 19 -3.94 -10.21 -10.26
CA SER A 19 -3.21 -11.38 -9.74
C SER A 19 -2.47 -11.01 -8.45
N ILE A 20 -2.50 -11.89 -7.44
CA ILE A 20 -1.75 -11.69 -6.18
C ILE A 20 -0.24 -11.61 -6.41
N GLU A 21 0.25 -12.22 -7.49
CA GLU A 21 1.66 -12.21 -7.86
C GLU A 21 2.18 -10.79 -8.17
N ASP A 22 1.28 -9.85 -8.47
CA ASP A 22 1.63 -8.46 -8.74
C ASP A 22 1.79 -7.61 -7.47
N TYR A 23 1.73 -8.25 -6.30
CA TYR A 23 1.76 -7.59 -5.01
C TYR A 23 2.90 -8.08 -4.13
N TYR A 24 3.50 -7.14 -3.40
CA TYR A 24 4.06 -7.43 -2.10
C TYR A 24 2.98 -7.15 -1.07
N TYR A 25 2.69 -8.11 -0.17
CA TYR A 25 1.55 -8.03 0.76
C TYR A 25 1.96 -8.46 2.17
N TYR A 26 1.56 -7.68 3.16
CA TYR A 26 1.72 -7.95 4.58
C TYR A 26 0.41 -7.59 5.29
N GLN A 27 0.05 -8.33 6.34
CA GLN A 27 -1.14 -8.05 7.14
C GLN A 27 -0.82 -8.19 8.62
N VAL A 28 -1.44 -7.34 9.43
CA VAL A 28 -1.44 -7.44 10.89
C VAL A 28 -2.87 -7.31 11.40
N ASN A 29 -3.22 -8.19 12.34
CA ASN A 29 -4.52 -8.19 13.00
C ASN A 29 -4.40 -7.47 14.35
N GLN A 30 -5.50 -6.87 14.80
CA GLN A 30 -5.64 -6.31 16.15
C GLN A 30 -4.63 -5.21 16.48
N LEU A 31 -4.57 -4.19 15.63
CA LEU A 31 -3.83 -2.95 15.92
C LEU A 31 -4.67 -2.00 16.78
N GLY A 32 -4.09 -1.40 17.80
CA GLY A 32 -4.74 -0.37 18.62
C GLY A 32 -4.99 -0.74 20.08
N ALA A 33 -5.64 0.15 20.82
CA ALA A 33 -6.09 -0.11 22.19
C ALA A 33 -7.35 -0.99 22.19
N GLN A 34 -7.65 -1.62 23.33
CA GLN A 34 -8.71 -2.65 23.52
C GLN A 34 -10.09 -2.35 22.88
N ASP A 35 -10.43 -1.08 22.64
CA ASP A 35 -11.73 -0.64 22.09
C ASP A 35 -11.66 -0.09 20.65
N THR A 36 -10.47 -0.03 20.04
CA THR A 36 -10.25 0.47 18.66
C THR A 36 -9.35 -0.47 17.87
N GLU A 37 -9.50 -1.78 18.06
CA GLU A 37 -8.79 -2.78 17.28
C GLU A 37 -9.23 -2.71 15.81
N TYR A 38 -8.27 -2.60 14.91
CA TYR A 38 -8.52 -2.77 13.48
C TYR A 38 -7.47 -3.67 12.83
N THR A 39 -7.83 -4.24 11.69
CA THR A 39 -6.90 -5.01 10.87
C THR A 39 -6.34 -4.14 9.77
N ALA A 40 -5.02 -4.13 9.60
CA ALA A 40 -4.37 -3.39 8.53
C ALA A 40 -3.66 -4.33 7.56
N ALA A 41 -3.84 -4.06 6.27
CA ALA A 41 -3.01 -4.63 5.22
C ALA A 41 -2.06 -3.56 4.68
N VAL A 42 -0.84 -3.98 4.40
CA VAL A 42 0.18 -3.18 3.74
C VAL A 42 0.54 -3.85 2.44
N TYR A 43 0.43 -3.14 1.33
CA TYR A 43 0.78 -3.70 0.04
C TYR A 43 1.41 -2.71 -0.92
N LEU A 44 2.21 -3.24 -1.85
CA LEU A 44 2.71 -2.54 -3.02
C LEU A 44 2.31 -3.30 -4.26
N ARG A 45 1.86 -2.59 -5.29
CA ARG A 45 1.66 -3.16 -6.63
C ARG A 45 2.91 -2.98 -7.45
N LYS A 46 3.31 -3.97 -8.25
CA LYS A 46 4.45 -3.82 -9.17
C LYS A 46 4.30 -2.64 -10.13
N SER A 47 3.06 -2.27 -10.48
CA SER A 47 2.73 -1.13 -11.34
C SER A 47 2.59 0.21 -10.61
N ASN A 48 2.61 0.23 -9.28
CA ASN A 48 2.51 1.44 -8.46
C ASN A 48 3.55 1.40 -7.33
N PRO A 49 4.62 2.21 -7.40
CA PRO A 49 5.73 2.15 -6.46
C PRO A 49 5.39 2.69 -5.06
N CYS A 50 4.20 3.25 -4.85
CA CYS A 50 3.77 3.71 -3.54
C CYS A 50 3.34 2.56 -2.63
N ILE A 51 3.66 2.70 -1.35
CA ILE A 51 3.21 1.77 -0.30
C ILE A 51 1.78 2.14 0.07
N VAL A 52 0.87 1.17 0.06
CA VAL A 52 -0.52 1.39 0.47
C VAL A 52 -0.77 0.69 1.79
N VAL A 53 -1.34 1.42 2.74
CA VAL A 53 -1.91 0.88 3.98
C VAL A 53 -3.43 0.94 3.86
N GLU A 54 -4.09 -0.20 4.05
CA GLU A 54 -5.54 -0.34 4.03
C GLU A 54 -6.03 -0.82 5.39
N GLU A 55 -6.90 -0.02 6.01
CA GLU A 55 -7.72 -0.46 7.15
C GLU A 55 -8.80 -1.40 6.60
N LEU A 56 -8.72 -2.70 6.89
CA LEU A 56 -9.59 -3.71 6.26
C LEU A 56 -11.05 -3.56 6.70
N ASP A 57 -11.30 -3.12 7.93
CA ASP A 57 -12.65 -2.99 8.47
C ASP A 57 -13.43 -1.84 7.82
N SER A 58 -12.73 -0.74 7.49
CA SER A 58 -13.32 0.45 6.87
C SER A 58 -13.11 0.54 5.36
N GLY A 59 -12.17 -0.24 4.81
CA GLY A 59 -11.69 -0.12 3.43
C GLY A 59 -10.92 1.19 3.16
N LYS A 60 -10.58 1.97 4.19
CA LYS A 60 -9.86 3.22 4.05
C LYS A 60 -8.41 2.94 3.66
N LYS A 61 -7.93 3.64 2.63
CA LYS A 61 -6.58 3.47 2.07
C LYS A 61 -5.78 4.75 2.22
N THR A 62 -4.54 4.60 2.69
CA THR A 62 -3.54 5.66 2.73
C THR A 62 -2.35 5.25 1.88
N SER A 63 -1.95 6.13 0.95
CA SER A 63 -0.82 5.88 0.05
C SER A 63 0.39 6.72 0.44
N PHE A 64 1.51 6.06 0.67
CA PHE A 64 2.80 6.66 0.98
C PHE A 64 3.69 6.64 -0.26
N CYS A 65 3.72 7.76 -0.98
CA CYS A 65 4.61 7.97 -2.11
C CYS A 65 5.81 8.87 -1.76
N LYS A 66 5.65 9.77 -0.79
CA LYS A 66 6.70 10.70 -0.36
C LYS A 66 7.36 10.18 0.91
N MET A 67 8.69 10.17 0.92
CA MET A 67 9.47 9.58 2.02
C MET A 67 9.77 10.64 3.08
N ALA A 68 8.74 11.03 3.84
CA ALA A 68 8.81 12.09 4.85
C ALA A 68 9.48 13.37 4.29
N ASP A 69 10.39 13.99 5.05
CA ASP A 69 11.07 15.23 4.69
C ASP A 69 12.32 15.03 3.82
N SER A 70 12.57 13.82 3.32
CA SER A 70 13.76 13.52 2.51
C SER A 70 13.79 14.16 1.13
N GLY A 71 12.63 14.63 0.64
CA GLY A 71 12.43 15.08 -0.74
C GLY A 71 12.31 13.95 -1.78
N LEU A 72 12.46 12.68 -1.38
CA LEU A 72 12.28 11.52 -2.26
C LEU A 72 10.79 11.24 -2.51
N ASP A 73 10.42 11.03 -3.78
CA ASP A 73 9.05 10.73 -4.20
C ASP A 73 9.03 9.48 -5.08
N LEU A 74 8.55 8.36 -4.53
CA LEU A 74 8.50 7.06 -5.19
C LEU A 74 7.65 7.10 -6.47
N LYS A 75 6.63 7.97 -6.55
CA LYS A 75 5.78 8.06 -7.74
C LYS A 75 6.46 8.85 -8.86
N ARG A 76 7.16 9.93 -8.52
CA ARG A 76 7.84 10.81 -9.48
C ARG A 76 9.15 10.19 -9.98
N ASP A 77 9.91 9.57 -9.08
CA ASP A 77 11.31 9.20 -9.32
C ASP A 77 11.49 7.71 -9.65
N TYR A 78 10.41 6.94 -9.76
CA TYR A 78 10.44 5.54 -10.19
C TYR A 78 10.83 5.40 -11.68
N PRO A 79 11.61 4.36 -12.07
CA PRO A 79 12.17 3.28 -11.23
C PRO A 79 13.54 3.61 -10.64
N SER A 80 14.00 4.85 -10.73
CA SER A 80 15.32 5.26 -10.22
C SER A 80 15.42 5.15 -8.71
N ILE A 81 14.29 5.33 -8.00
CA ILE A 81 14.17 5.00 -6.58
C ILE A 81 13.05 4.00 -6.35
N TYR A 82 13.24 3.09 -5.40
CA TYR A 82 12.23 2.10 -5.06
C TYR A 82 12.41 1.58 -3.62
N PRO A 83 11.30 1.24 -2.94
CA PRO A 83 11.35 0.63 -1.62
C PRO A 83 11.75 -0.85 -1.71
N THR A 84 12.49 -1.32 -0.71
CA THR A 84 13.06 -2.67 -0.62
C THR A 84 13.11 -3.13 0.83
N ASN A 85 13.43 -4.41 1.05
CA ASN A 85 13.72 -4.95 2.39
C ASN A 85 12.59 -4.70 3.41
N PHE A 86 11.36 -5.02 3.02
CA PHE A 86 10.19 -4.84 3.87
C PHE A 86 10.19 -5.82 5.05
N GLN A 87 9.92 -5.30 6.23
CA GLN A 87 9.75 -6.08 7.45
C GLN A 87 8.63 -5.49 8.29
N LEU A 88 7.59 -6.27 8.56
CA LEU A 88 6.51 -5.89 9.47
C LEU A 88 6.85 -6.39 10.88
N VAL A 89 6.95 -5.47 11.85
CA VAL A 89 7.20 -5.79 13.26
C VAL A 89 6.19 -5.06 14.12
N GLY A 90 5.29 -5.82 14.74
CA GLY A 90 4.16 -5.27 15.47
C GLY A 90 3.35 -4.34 14.57
N GLU A 91 3.28 -3.07 14.94
CA GLU A 91 2.45 -2.06 14.29
C GLU A 91 3.24 -1.17 13.32
N LYS A 92 4.47 -1.57 12.97
CA LYS A 92 5.36 -0.79 12.10
C LYS A 92 5.87 -1.61 10.92
N LEU A 93 5.74 -1.04 9.72
CA LEU A 93 6.40 -1.55 8.52
C LEU A 93 7.74 -0.82 8.36
N TYR A 94 8.84 -1.57 8.46
CA TYR A 94 10.19 -1.10 8.16
C TYR A 94 10.56 -1.43 6.72
N PHE A 95 11.29 -0.53 6.05
CA PHE A 95 11.79 -0.74 4.69
C PHE A 95 12.95 0.21 4.38
N ASN A 96 13.70 -0.09 3.33
CA ASN A 96 14.74 0.78 2.80
C ASN A 96 14.28 1.43 1.49
N VAL A 97 14.59 2.69 1.28
CA VAL A 97 14.46 3.34 -0.03
C VAL A 97 15.81 3.27 -0.72
N ALA A 98 15.89 2.47 -1.79
CA ALA A 98 17.06 2.43 -2.65
C ALA A 98 17.03 3.67 -3.55
N ALA A 99 18.05 4.52 -3.45
CA ALA A 99 18.26 5.65 -4.34
C ALA A 99 19.77 5.80 -4.64
N PRO A 100 20.18 6.14 -5.87
CA PRO A 100 21.60 6.23 -6.26
C PRO A 100 22.43 7.23 -5.45
N TRP A 101 21.78 8.28 -4.93
CA TRP A 101 22.45 9.39 -4.25
C TRP A 101 22.28 9.39 -2.73
N ASN A 102 21.27 8.68 -2.19
CA ASN A 102 21.04 8.63 -0.75
C ASN A 102 20.06 7.51 -0.37
N GLY A 103 20.57 6.36 0.10
CA GLY A 103 19.72 5.33 0.69
C GLY A 103 19.09 5.81 2.00
N GLN A 104 17.86 5.38 2.29
CA GLN A 104 17.18 5.74 3.54
C GLN A 104 16.52 4.55 4.20
N LYS A 105 16.50 4.56 5.52
CA LYS A 105 15.74 3.60 6.33
C LYS A 105 14.45 4.28 6.73
N CYS A 106 13.33 3.70 6.35
CA CYS A 106 12.02 4.26 6.61
C CYS A 106 11.17 3.30 7.43
N SER A 107 10.21 3.87 8.14
CA SER A 107 9.15 3.13 8.80
C SER A 107 7.81 3.81 8.59
N ILE A 108 6.76 3.03 8.36
CA ILE A 108 5.38 3.47 8.44
C ILE A 108 4.78 2.91 9.73
N SER A 109 4.26 3.79 10.57
CA SER A 109 3.46 3.41 11.74
C SER A 109 2.02 3.20 11.28
N LEU A 110 1.50 2.00 11.52
CA LEU A 110 0.17 1.62 11.09
C LEU A 110 -0.90 2.25 11.98
N LEU A 111 -0.59 2.54 13.25
CA LEU A 111 -1.48 3.16 14.24
C LEU A 111 -1.93 4.57 13.87
N ASP A 112 -0.97 5.44 13.55
CA ASP A 112 -1.20 6.86 13.30
C ASP A 112 -1.02 7.23 11.82
N LEU A 113 -0.72 6.23 10.97
CA LEU A 113 -0.51 6.38 9.54
C LEU A 113 0.56 7.43 9.21
N SER A 114 1.61 7.47 10.02
CA SER A 114 2.76 8.35 9.83
C SER A 114 3.92 7.62 9.17
N ILE A 115 4.73 8.35 8.39
CA ILE A 115 5.99 7.87 7.82
C ILE A 115 7.15 8.64 8.46
N SER A 116 8.18 7.91 8.86
CA SER A 116 9.46 8.46 9.29
C SER A 116 10.57 7.86 8.46
N CYS A 117 11.56 8.65 8.08
CA CYS A 117 12.73 8.20 7.35
C CYS A 117 13.97 8.82 7.96
N ASP A 118 14.92 7.96 8.33
CA ASP A 118 16.24 8.37 8.76
C ASP A 118 17.20 8.22 7.56
N GLY A 119 18.07 9.21 7.37
CA GLY A 119 19.17 9.07 6.42
C GLY A 119 19.97 7.82 6.77
N ALA A 120 20.39 7.03 5.77
CA ALA A 120 21.37 5.99 6.01
C ALA A 120 22.69 6.69 6.35
N GLY A 121 22.88 7.04 7.63
CA GLY A 121 24.17 7.49 8.13
C GLY A 121 25.21 6.44 7.76
N ASN A 122 26.27 6.89 7.09
CA ASN A 122 27.46 6.08 6.78
C ASN A 122 28.01 5.40 8.03
#